data_AF-A0A1B6NUM5-F1
#
_entry.id   AF-A0A1B6NUM5-F1
#
_cell.length_a   1.000
_cell.length_b   1.000
_cell.length_c   1.000
_cell.angle_alpha   90.00
_cell.angle_beta   90.00
_cell.angle_gamma   90.00
#
_symmetry.space_group_name_H-M   'P 1'
#
loop_
_entity.id
_entity.type
_entity.pdbx_description
1 polymer ?
#
loop_
_entity_poly.entity_id
_entity_poly.type
_entity_poly.pdbx_seq_one_letter_code
_entity_poly.pdbx_strand_id
1 'polypeptide(L)' 'MEDVLEPLGRFVLRILKWIVVEAIIELVIKGTGHVVLKLLTFGKYPRAGRDEGRTFAVGVVSLIIVFVCLVLIA' A
#
# COMPACT_ATOMS: atom_id res chain seq x y z
N MET A 1 13.64 -17.97 32.47
CA MET A 1 13.80 -16.73 31.68
C MET A 1 13.26 -16.86 30.26
N GLU A 2 12.83 -18.05 29.81
CA GLU A 2 12.19 -18.24 28.49
C GLU A 2 10.71 -17.82 28.48
N ASP A 3 10.00 -17.94 29.61
CA ASP A 3 8.56 -17.63 29.70
C ASP A 3 8.21 -16.15 29.47
N VAL A 4 9.15 -15.23 29.70
CA VAL A 4 8.95 -13.78 29.49
C VAL A 4 9.31 -13.38 28.05
N LEU A 5 10.15 -14.16 27.37
CA LEU A 5 10.65 -13.87 26.02
C LEU A 5 9.61 -14.19 24.94
N GLU A 6 8.84 -15.27 25.11
CA GLU A 6 7.75 -15.63 24.19
C GLU A 6 6.66 -14.56 24.01
N PRO A 7 6.08 -13.98 25.08
CA PRO A 7 5.07 -12.93 24.93
C PRO A 7 5.66 -11.65 24.34
N LEU A 8 6.92 -11.32 24.66
CA LEU A 8 7.64 -10.18 24.10
C LEU A 8 7.94 -10.37 22.60
N GLY A 9 8.38 -11.56 22.20
CA GLY A 9 8.63 -11.91 20.81
C GLY A 9 7.35 -11.83 19.96
N ARG A 10 6.22 -12.36 20.46
CA ARG A 10 4.92 -12.22 19.78
C ARG A 10 4.47 -10.76 19.65
N PHE A 11 4.73 -9.93 20.67
CA PHE A 11 4.40 -8.52 20.63
C PHE A 11 5.22 -7.74 19.60
N VAL A 12 6.54 -7.97 19.56
CA VAL A 12 7.44 -7.36 18.57
C VAL A 12 7.08 -7.79 17.15
N LEU A 13 6.85 -9.09 16.92
CA LEU A 13 6.42 -9.59 15.61
C LEU A 13 5.08 -8.99 15.17
N ARG A 14 4.17 -8.73 16.10
CA ARG A 14 2.88 -8.08 15.80
C ARG A 14 3.07 -6.63 15.37
N ILE A 15 3.93 -5.87 16.05
CA ILE A 15 4.27 -4.49 15.67
C ILE A 15 4.97 -4.48 14.31
N LEU A 16 5.96 -5.35 14.12
CA LEU A 16 6.69 -5.47 12.86
C LEU A 16 5.75 -5.81 11.70
N LYS A 17 4.84 -6.77 11.89
CA LYS A 17 3.80 -7.10 10.90
C LYS A 17 2.95 -5.87 10.55
N TRP A 18 2.59 -5.06 11.54
CA TRP A 18 1.79 -3.86 11.33
C TRP A 18 2.56 -2.81 10.50
N ILE A 19 3.81 -2.53 10.86
CA ILE A 19 4.70 -1.61 10.13
C ILE A 19 4.91 -2.09 8.69
N VAL A 20 5.13 -3.40 8.49
CA VAL A 20 5.30 -3.97 7.15
C VAL A 20 4.03 -3.80 6.31
N VAL A 21 2.85 -4.04 6.89
CA VAL A 21 1.58 -3.84 6.19
C VAL A 21 1.37 -2.37 5.84
N GLU A 22 1.65 -1.45 6.76
CA GLU A 22 1.51 -0.02 6.52
C GLU A 22 2.50 0.47 5.46
N ALA A 23 3.74 0.00 5.50
CA ALA A 23 4.76 0.29 4.49
C ALA A 23 4.37 -0.27 3.12
N ILE A 24 3.82 -1.49 3.05
CA ILE A 24 3.30 -2.06 1.80
C ILE A 24 2.14 -1.21 1.28
N ILE A 25 1.21 -0.81 2.14
CA ILE A 25 0.08 0.05 1.75
C ILE A 25 0.60 1.38 1.20
N GLU A 26 1.54 2.01 1.88
CA GLU A 26 2.09 3.29 1.45
C GLU A 26 2.85 3.16 0.12
N LEU A 27 3.75 2.19 0.01
CA LEU A 27 4.61 2.01 -1.15
C LEU A 27 3.83 1.51 -2.36
N VAL A 28 2.93 0.54 -2.16
CA VAL A 28 2.13 -0.04 -3.24
C VAL A 28 0.93 0.86 -3.56
N ILE A 29 0.07 1.21 -2.59
CA ILE A 29 -1.14 1.99 -2.91
C ILE A 29 -0.78 3.41 -3.35
N LYS A 30 -0.02 4.17 -2.54
CA LYS A 30 0.31 5.55 -2.92
C LYS A 30 1.33 5.59 -4.06
N GLY A 31 2.31 4.69 -4.07
CA GLY A 31 3.30 4.62 -5.15
C GLY A 31 2.67 4.28 -6.50
N THR A 32 1.86 3.21 -6.56
CA THR A 32 1.16 2.84 -7.80
C THR A 32 0.15 3.91 -8.21
N GLY A 33 -0.63 4.46 -7.27
CA GLY A 33 -1.54 5.57 -7.55
C GLY A 33 -0.84 6.80 -8.13
N HIS A 34 0.34 7.14 -7.62
CA HIS A 34 1.16 8.25 -8.10
C HIS A 34 1.67 8.00 -9.52
N VAL A 35 2.23 6.81 -9.79
CA VAL A 35 2.75 6.44 -11.11
C VAL A 35 1.61 6.40 -12.14
N VAL A 36 0.48 5.78 -11.80
CA VAL A 36 -0.69 5.67 -12.68
C VAL A 36 -1.26 7.05 -13.00
N LEU A 37 -1.45 7.92 -12.02
CA LEU A 37 -1.91 9.30 -12.26
C LEU A 37 -0.92 10.08 -13.12
N LYS A 38 0.39 9.91 -12.88
CA LYS A 38 1.43 10.56 -13.66
C LYS A 38 1.44 10.11 -15.10
N LEU A 39 1.21 8.83 -15.36
CA LEU A 39 1.10 8.29 -16.72
C LEU A 39 -0.19 8.76 -17.41
N LEU A 40 -1.34 8.59 -16.77
CA LEU A 40 -2.65 8.93 -17.34
C LEU A 40 -2.81 10.42 -17.65
N THR A 41 -2.14 11.28 -16.89
CA THR A 41 -2.25 12.74 -17.04
C THR A 41 -1.04 13.37 -17.71
N PHE A 42 -0.15 12.56 -18.31
CA PHE A 42 1.09 13.01 -18.95
C PHE A 42 1.94 13.92 -18.04
N GLY A 43 2.06 13.55 -16.77
CA GLY A 43 2.86 14.25 -15.78
C GLY A 43 2.19 15.45 -15.12
N LYS A 44 0.92 15.76 -15.42
CA LYS A 44 0.20 16.90 -14.80
C LYS A 44 -0.29 16.63 -13.37
N TYR A 45 -0.48 15.36 -13.01
CA TYR A 45 -0.91 14.90 -11.68
C TYR A 45 -0.01 13.77 -11.16
N PRO A 46 0.02 13.53 -9.84
CA PRO A 46 -0.66 14.28 -8.78
C PRO A 46 0.13 15.51 -8.31
N ARG A 47 -0.57 16.59 -7.96
CA ARG A 47 0.04 17.79 -7.37
C ARG A 47 0.18 17.60 -5.86
N ALA A 48 1.41 17.69 -5.37
CA ALA A 48 1.73 17.55 -3.96
C ALA A 48 0.86 18.49 -3.09
N GLY A 49 0.25 17.95 -2.03
CA GLY A 49 -0.52 18.70 -1.04
C GLY A 49 -1.99 19.04 -1.40
N ARG A 50 -2.48 18.71 -2.60
CA ARG A 50 -3.91 18.95 -2.96
C ARG A 50 -4.67 17.71 -3.41
N ASP A 51 -3.99 16.75 -4.05
CA ASP A 51 -4.63 15.57 -4.67
C ASP A 51 -4.25 14.23 -4.01
N GLU A 52 -3.80 14.24 -2.75
CA GLU A 52 -3.38 13.02 -2.04
C GLU A 52 -4.52 12.01 -1.90
N GLY A 53 -5.74 12.46 -1.59
CA GLY A 53 -6.91 11.58 -1.52
C GLY A 53 -7.23 10.91 -2.87
N ARG A 54 -7.04 11.63 -3.99
CA ARG A 54 -7.22 11.07 -5.34
C ARG A 54 -6.12 10.07 -5.69
N THR A 55 -4.90 10.32 -5.24
CA THR A 55 -3.77 9.41 -5.42
C THR A 55 -4.00 8.09 -4.71
N PHE A 56 -4.52 8.14 -3.47
CA PHE A 56 -4.90 6.93 -2.74
C PHE A 56 -6.05 6.18 -3.41
N ALA A 57 -7.12 6.89 -3.82
CA ALA A 57 -8.26 6.27 -4.49
C ALA A 57 -7.87 5.57 -5.80
N VAL A 58 -7.03 6.21 -6.63
CA VAL A 58 -6.53 5.62 -7.88
C VAL A 58 -5.62 4.42 -7.59
N GLY A 59 -4.79 4.49 -6.55
CA GLY A 59 -3.98 3.35 -6.10
C GLY A 59 -4.83 2.13 -5.71
N VAL A 60 -5.89 2.33 -4.94
CA VAL A 60 -6.83 1.26 -4.54
C VAL A 60 -7.53 0.67 -5.76
N VAL A 61 -8.08 1.51 -6.63
CA VAL A 61 -8.78 1.06 -7.85
C VAL A 61 -7.84 0.28 -8.76
N SER A 62 -6.60 0.75 -8.94
CA SER A 62 -5.58 0.06 -9.70
C SER A 62 -5.30 -1.34 -9.15
N LEU A 63 -5.18 -1.48 -7.83
CA LEU A 63 -4.93 -2.79 -7.21
C LEU A 63 -6.12 -3.73 -7.32
N ILE A 64 -7.34 -3.22 -7.17
CA ILE A 64 -8.56 -4.01 -7.37
C ILE A 64 -8.59 -4.55 -8.81
N ILE A 65 -8.29 -3.73 -9.81
CA ILE A 65 -8.24 -4.15 -11.21
C ILE A 65 -7.20 -5.26 -11.41
N VAL A 66 -5.99 -5.09 -10.88
CA VAL A 66 -4.93 -6.11 -10.97
C VAL A 66 -5.36 -7.41 -10.29
N PHE A 67 -5.99 -7.32 -9.12
CA PHE A 67 -6.48 -8.48 -8.38
C PHE A 67 -7.58 -9.22 -9.15
N VAL A 68 -8.56 -8.49 -9.70
CA VAL A 68 -9.61 -9.08 -10.55
C VAL A 68 -9.01 -9.74 -11.79
N CYS A 69 -8.05 -9.10 -12.47
CA CYS A 69 -7.36 -9.70 -13.60
C CYS A 69 -6.64 -11.00 -13.22
N LEU A 70 -5.95 -11.04 -12.07
CA LEU A 70 -5.27 -12.25 -11.59
C LEU A 70 -6.27 -13.38 -11.31
N VAL A 71 -7.40 -13.08 -10.67
CA VAL A 71 -8.45 -14.07 -10.37
C VAL A 71 -9.11 -14.60 -11.66
N LEU A 72 -9.24 -13.77 -12.69
CA LEU A 72 -9.81 -14.21 -13.97
C LEU A 72 -8.85 -15.08 -14.79
N ILE A 73 -7.54 -14.99 -14.54
CA ILE A 73 -6.50 -15.75 -15.25
C ILE A 73 -6.12 -17.04 -14.50
N ALA A 74 -6.25 -17.07 -13.18
CA ALA A 74 -5.97 -18.22 -12.32
C ALA A 74 -7.11 -19.26 -12.34
#